data_AF-A0A2S9AUU3-F1
#
_entry.id   AF-A0A2S9AUU3-F1
#
_cell.length_a   1.000
_cell.length_b   1.000
_cell.length_c   1.000
_cell.angle_alpha   90.00
_cell.angle_beta   90.00
_cell.angle_gamma   90.00
#
_symmetry.space_group_name_H-M   'P 1'
#
loop_
_entity.id
_entity.type
_entity.pdbx_description
1 polymer ?
#
loop_
_entity_poly.entity_id
_entity_poly.type
_entity_poly.pdbx_seq_one_letter_code
_entity_poly.pdbx_strand_id
1 'polypeptide(L)'
;MLNRRAIDYYLKASAPDAPTLILNDNLSFEDALARAADLLHCAIETAHSSGETPNVQQRAVMHLVEMAKVVVDQALDCTQSR
;
A
#
# COMPACT_ATOMS: atom_id res chain seq x y z
N MET A 1 -20.68 6.62 -24.18
CA MET A 1 -19.53 5.68 -24.29
C MET A 1 -18.18 6.31 -23.91
N LEU A 2 -18.14 7.44 -23.19
CA LEU A 2 -16.90 8.18 -22.90
C LEU A 2 -16.19 7.74 -21.60
N ASN A 3 -16.89 7.07 -20.68
CA ASN A 3 -16.36 6.73 -19.36
C ASN A 3 -15.40 5.53 -19.36
N ARG A 4 -15.58 4.58 -20.28
CA ARG A 4 -14.78 3.35 -20.28
C ARG A 4 -13.32 3.61 -20.67
N ARG A 5 -13.09 4.54 -21.61
CA ARG A 5 -11.75 4.95 -22.06
C ARG A 5 -10.95 5.69 -20.98
N ALA A 6 -11.61 6.52 -20.17
CA ALA A 6 -10.95 7.22 -19.08
C ALA A 6 -10.51 6.24 -17.99
N ILE A 7 -11.39 5.30 -17.63
CA ILE A 7 -11.10 4.26 -16.64
C ILE A 7 -9.94 3.37 -17.11
N ASP A 8 -9.96 2.92 -18.37
CA ASP A 8 -8.87 2.12 -18.94
C ASP A 8 -7.54 2.90 -19.00
N TYR A 9 -7.59 4.23 -19.20
CA TYR A 9 -6.40 5.09 -19.17
C TYR A 9 -5.82 5.22 -17.75
N TYR A 10 -6.65 5.41 -16.73
CA TYR A 10 -6.21 5.44 -15.34
C TYR A 10 -5.64 4.08 -14.90
N LEU A 11 -6.33 2.97 -15.21
CA LEU A 11 -5.85 1.61 -14.91
C LEU A 11 -4.54 1.27 -15.63
N LYS A 12 -4.36 1.71 -16.87
CA LYS A 12 -3.12 1.50 -17.63
C LYS A 12 -1.97 2.40 -17.15
N ALA A 13 -2.28 3.58 -16.59
CA ALA A 13 -1.30 4.42 -15.91
C ALA A 13 -0.91 3.87 -14.53
N SER A 14 -1.75 3.02 -13.92
CA SER A 14 -1.52 2.46 -12.58
C SER A 14 -0.67 1.17 -12.54
N ALA A 15 -0.10 0.70 -13.65
CA ALA A 15 0.93 -0.35 -13.60
C ALA A 15 1.88 -0.24 -14.81
N PRO A 16 3.15 0.16 -14.60
CA PRO A 16 4.14 -0.74 -14.00
C PRO A 16 4.95 -0.14 -12.83
N ASP A 17 4.64 1.10 -12.43
CA ASP A 17 5.25 1.79 -11.32
C ASP A 17 4.26 1.88 -10.16
N ALA A 18 3.75 0.73 -9.67
CA ALA A 18 3.31 0.71 -8.28
C ALA A 18 4.49 1.30 -7.52
N PRO A 19 4.33 2.44 -6.81
CA PRO A 19 5.47 3.03 -6.14
C PRO A 19 5.97 1.94 -5.22
N THR A 20 7.12 1.36 -5.60
CA THR A 20 8.03 0.85 -4.60
C THR A 20 8.08 2.02 -3.65
N LEU A 21 7.57 1.83 -2.44
CA LEU A 21 7.65 2.85 -1.41
C LEU A 21 9.16 3.08 -1.27
N ILE A 22 9.69 4.01 -2.05
CA ILE A 22 11.00 4.57 -1.86
C ILE A 22 10.76 5.39 -0.62
N LEU A 23 10.95 4.69 0.50
CA LEU A 23 10.94 5.28 1.82
C LEU A 23 11.92 6.43 1.69
N ASN A 24 11.40 7.65 1.79
CA ASN A 24 12.24 8.83 1.81
C ASN A 24 13.23 8.59 2.95
N ASP A 25 14.54 8.56 2.67
CA ASP A 25 15.61 8.30 3.66
C ASP A 25 15.59 9.27 4.85
N ASN A 26 14.67 10.25 4.83
CA ASN A 26 14.41 11.25 5.86
C ASN A 26 13.19 10.95 6.75
N LEU A 27 12.48 9.83 6.58
CA LEU A 27 11.38 9.46 7.47
C LEU A 27 11.92 8.98 8.81
N SER A 28 11.45 9.60 9.90
CA SER A 28 11.75 9.15 11.25
C SER A 28 11.17 7.74 11.47
N PHE A 29 11.78 6.95 12.35
CA PHE A 29 11.25 5.63 12.75
C PHE A 29 9.77 5.71 13.17
N GLU A 30 9.39 6.78 13.87
CA GLU A 30 8.01 7.05 14.30
C GLU A 30 7.06 7.25 13.11
N ASP A 31 7.48 8.00 12.08
CA ASP A 31 6.68 8.22 10.88
C ASP A 31 6.53 6.94 10.05
N ALA A 32 7.58 6.12 10.00
CA ALA A 32 7.52 4.82 9.33
C ALA A 32 6.53 3.86 10.04
N LEU A 33 6.53 3.82 11.37
CA LEU A 33 5.55 3.06 12.14
C LEU A 33 4.12 3.59 11.95
N ALA A 34 3.94 4.91 11.96
CA ALA A 34 2.64 5.53 11.68
C ALA A 34 2.13 5.12 10.28
N ARG A 35 3.01 5.14 9.27
CA ARG A 35 2.66 4.69 7.92
C ARG A 35 2.31 3.21 7.85
N ALA A 36 3.00 2.36 8.59
CA ALA A 36 2.65 0.94 8.68
C ALA A 36 1.27 0.75 9.32
N ALA A 37 0.95 1.51 10.37
CA ALA A 37 -0.37 1.48 11.01
C ALA A 37 -1.49 1.93 10.06
N ASP A 38 -1.27 2.98 9.27
CA ASP A 38 -2.22 3.44 8.26
C ASP A 38 -2.50 2.37 7.19
N LEU A 39 -1.46 1.68 6.73
CA LEU A 39 -1.59 0.58 5.77
C LEU A 39 -2.41 -0.59 6.33
N LEU A 40 -2.21 -0.94 7.60
CA LEU A 40 -3.00 -1.96 8.28
C LEU A 40 -4.46 -1.53 8.47
N HIS A 41 -4.70 -0.26 8.80
CA HIS A 41 -6.06 0.28 8.88
C HIS A 41 -6.77 0.20 7.53
N CYS A 42 -6.10 0.59 6.44
CA CYS A 42 -6.62 0.47 5.09
C CYS A 42 -6.92 -1.00 4.73
N ALA A 43 -6.10 -1.95 5.20
CA ALA A 43 -6.32 -3.38 4.98
C ALA A 43 -7.61 -3.85 5.66
N ILE A 44 -7.88 -3.37 6.89
CA ILE A 44 -9.11 -3.67 7.62
C ILE A 44 -10.33 -3.10 6.89
N GLU A 45 -10.30 -1.82 6.51
CA GLU A 45 -11.39 -1.19 5.75
C GLU A 45 -11.64 -1.92 4.43
N THR A 46 -10.57 -2.30 3.73
CA THR A 46 -10.66 -3.08 2.49
C THR A 46 -11.29 -4.44 2.73
N ALA A 47 -10.94 -5.14 3.82
CA ALA A 47 -11.51 -6.44 4.19
C ALA A 47 -13.01 -6.37 4.56
N HIS A 48 -13.49 -5.19 4.98
CA HIS A 48 -14.90 -4.97 5.31
C HIS A 48 -15.71 -4.34 4.17
N SER A 49 -15.08 -3.92 3.08
CA SER A 49 -15.76 -3.37 1.91
C SER A 49 -16.69 -4.41 1.26
N SER A 50 -17.97 -4.11 1.15
CA SER A 50 -18.99 -4.99 0.54
C SER A 50 -19.09 -4.83 -0.99
N GLY A 51 -18.22 -4.01 -1.60
CA GLY A 51 -18.33 -3.62 -3.02
C GLY A 51 -17.42 -4.36 -4.00
N GLU A 52 -16.41 -5.08 -3.50
CA GLU A 52 -15.37 -5.72 -4.32
C GLU A 52 -15.65 -7.22 -4.49
N THR A 53 -15.13 -7.81 -5.57
CA THR A 53 -15.17 -9.29 -5.68
C THR A 53 -14.25 -9.89 -4.60
N PRO A 54 -14.63 -11.01 -3.96
CA PRO A 54 -13.89 -11.54 -2.80
C PRO A 54 -12.41 -11.84 -3.10
N ASN A 55 -12.10 -12.22 -4.34
CA ASN A 55 -10.73 -12.46 -4.79
C ASN A 55 -9.91 -11.16 -4.94
N VAL A 56 -10.51 -10.08 -5.44
CA VAL A 56 -9.83 -8.78 -5.57
C VAL A 56 -9.62 -8.15 -4.19
N GLN A 57 -10.64 -8.22 -3.35
CA GLN A 57 -10.58 -7.77 -1.95
C GLN A 57 -9.45 -8.48 -1.19
N GLN A 58 -9.39 -9.81 -1.25
CA GLN A 58 -8.34 -10.57 -0.56
C GLN A 58 -6.94 -10.20 -1.05
N ARG A 59 -6.76 -10.00 -2.37
CA ARG A 59 -5.47 -9.58 -2.93
C ARG A 59 -5.06 -8.18 -2.49
N ALA A 60 -6.01 -7.25 -2.43
CA ALA A 60 -5.77 -5.90 -1.96
C ALA A 60 -5.36 -5.87 -0.47
N VAL A 61 -6.06 -6.63 0.38
CA VAL A 61 -5.70 -6.80 1.79
C VAL A 61 -4.30 -7.38 1.93
N MET A 62 -3.98 -8.45 1.20
CA MET A 62 -2.67 -9.08 1.23
C MET A 62 -1.55 -8.12 0.81
N HIS A 63 -1.80 -7.31 -0.23
CA HIS A 63 -0.86 -6.30 -0.69
C HIS A 63 -0.60 -5.22 0.35
N LEU A 64 -1.66 -4.69 0.99
CA LEU A 64 -1.54 -3.67 2.04
C LEU A 64 -0.76 -4.18 3.26
N VAL A 65 -0.98 -5.45 3.64
CA VAL A 65 -0.23 -6.10 4.72
C VAL A 65 1.25 -6.29 4.36
N GLU A 66 1.56 -6.73 3.14
CA GLU A 66 2.96 -6.86 2.71
C GLU A 66 3.66 -5.49 2.67
N MET A 67 2.96 -4.43 2.22
CA MET A 67 3.51 -3.08 2.26
C MET A 67 3.79 -2.61 3.69
N ALA A 68 2.89 -2.87 4.64
CA ALA A 68 3.11 -2.52 6.04
C ALA A 68 4.34 -3.23 6.61
N LYS A 69 4.53 -4.51 6.27
CA LYS A 69 5.72 -5.28 6.66
C LYS A 69 7.00 -4.69 6.08
N VAL A 70 7.04 -4.38 4.79
CA VAL A 70 8.23 -3.76 4.16
C VAL A 70 8.61 -2.46 4.85
N VAL A 71 7.62 -1.62 5.19
CA VAL A 71 7.87 -0.36 5.92
C VAL A 71 8.46 -0.62 7.30
N VAL A 72 7.96 -1.62 8.03
CA VAL A 72 8.51 -2.02 9.34
C VAL A 72 9.93 -2.56 9.22
N ASP A 73 10.20 -3.45 8.26
CA ASP A 73 11.51 -4.03 8.03
C ASP A 73 12.54 -2.92 7.73
N GLN A 74 12.20 -1.99 6.84
CA GLN A 74 13.04 -0.83 6.51
C GLN A 74 13.27 0.10 7.72
N ALA A 75 12.24 0.33 8.52
CA ALA A 75 12.35 1.14 9.73
C ALA A 75 13.31 0.50 10.74
N LEU A 76 13.24 -0.82 10.91
CA LEU A 76 14.12 -1.58 11.80
C LEU A 76 15.57 -1.55 11.30
N ASP A 77 15.81 -1.75 10.01
CA ASP A 77 17.15 -1.67 9.41
C ASP A 77 17.79 -0.30 9.65
N CYS A 78 17.02 0.79 9.54
CA CYS A 78 17.49 2.14 9.84
C CYS A 78 17.88 2.33 11.32
N THR A 79 17.18 1.67 12.24
CA THR A 79 17.52 1.72 13.69
C THR A 79 18.71 0.85 14.07
N GLN A 80 18.93 -0.28 13.40
CA GLN A 80 20.03 -1.20 13.69
C GLN A 80 21.36 -0.73 13.11
N SER A 81 21.33 0.10 12.06
CA SER A 81 22.53 0.66 11.42
C SER A 81 23.08 1.93 12.10
N ARG A 82 22.51 2.35 13.25
CA ARG A 82 22.87 3.58 13.97
C ARG A 82 23.48 3.28 15.34
#